data_AF-A0A9D5PAK6-F1
#
_entry.id   AF-A0A9D5PAK6-F1
#
_cell.length_a   1.000
_cell.length_b   1.000
_cell.length_c   1.000
_cell.angle_alpha   90.00
_cell.angle_beta   90.00
_cell.angle_gamma   90.00
#
_symmetry.space_group_name_H-M   'P 1'
#
loop_
_entity.id
_entity.type
_entity.pdbx_description
1 polymer ?
#
loop_
_entity_poly.entity_id
_entity_poly.type
_entity_poly.pdbx_seq_one_letter_code
_entity_poly.pdbx_strand_id
1 'polypeptide(L)'
;MRLISTSVLGAVSIWSMIFFTSCPPVCLTTTNEVLPAYHQIKLQKDECKIEKGKYAIYYDLSDGMKFAYQDNTLKDYLSDITNRINGSWNVYGLVTGQVEPISERGSELYAKVNREPYTDIKAPIEESMKDVIRKRMPSLIVSDLEEYQTINGKTEIQHRSAYAKNYFSQWLKMGGQIYFFVMDYKEPVNQKSKTSAMKDKHLFFVAFDNAEGEVRKFVEKAIEIRPKSYRTFNLSNKTYSLSTSYANATQGGNYHDSNGMDIISAVNEKIGEKDYFINDFENNWEFYPCFVSWNDMLKYAKDMQNPEVPKTDQYEHFLSKLFITFEDEDAFKIDNLDITVTNIQEDFEKYKNYATAMKCLDEKDENGSVSPEYKSVQGTKVLDMFKVSMNETKEKGKYEICVDFSDNFNGQNAKVNEGDMLKLDITIGNVQKGNIQNMENNFVWNDVDDKNEAIFQSVLNTLDDTNISPKGKLVYTYYVRAY
;
A
#
# COMPACT_ATOMS: atom_id res chain seq x y z
N MET A 1 47.92 22.86 -80.87
CA MET A 1 48.79 23.90 -81.48
C MET A 1 47.90 25.10 -81.80
N ARG A 2 48.02 26.21 -81.04
CA ARG A 2 47.49 27.58 -81.33
C ARG A 2 45.95 27.71 -81.49
N LEU A 3 45.21 28.77 -81.14
CA LEU A 3 45.39 30.16 -80.65
C LEU A 3 44.00 30.54 -80.04
N ILE A 4 43.91 31.07 -78.82
CA ILE A 4 43.66 32.49 -78.45
C ILE A 4 42.59 33.22 -79.30
N SER A 5 41.47 33.64 -78.69
CA SER A 5 41.19 35.07 -78.37
C SER A 5 39.78 35.36 -77.78
N THR A 6 39.77 36.01 -76.60
CA THR A 6 38.90 37.16 -76.16
C THR A 6 37.38 37.15 -76.45
N SER A 7 36.46 37.01 -75.46
CA SER A 7 35.95 38.00 -74.46
C SER A 7 35.02 39.07 -75.10
N VAL A 8 33.85 39.53 -74.63
CA VAL A 8 33.11 39.65 -73.34
C VAL A 8 31.62 39.90 -73.67
N LEU A 9 30.68 39.47 -72.80
CA LEU A 9 29.37 40.10 -72.41
C LEU A 9 28.55 38.94 -71.80
N GLY A 10 28.13 38.91 -70.54
CA GLY A 10 27.61 39.95 -69.66
C GLY A 10 26.28 39.41 -69.10
N ALA A 11 26.31 38.74 -67.95
CA ALA A 11 25.11 38.32 -67.23
C ALA A 11 25.39 38.30 -65.73
N VAL A 12 24.84 39.31 -65.04
CA VAL A 12 24.80 39.40 -63.59
C VAL A 12 23.75 38.40 -63.10
N SER A 13 24.16 37.31 -62.46
CA SER A 13 23.27 36.43 -61.71
C SER A 13 23.29 36.83 -60.24
N ILE A 14 22.18 37.41 -59.80
CA ILE A 14 21.90 37.66 -58.39
C ILE A 14 21.62 36.30 -57.74
N TRP A 15 22.60 35.77 -57.00
CA TRP A 15 22.37 34.68 -56.06
C TRP A 15 21.51 35.21 -54.92
N SER A 16 20.22 34.90 -54.99
CA SER A 16 19.32 35.06 -53.85
C SER A 16 19.67 33.97 -52.83
N MET A 17 20.38 34.33 -51.76
CA MET A 17 20.45 33.51 -50.55
C MET A 17 19.04 33.43 -49.97
N ILE A 18 18.35 32.32 -50.24
CA ILE A 18 17.20 31.92 -49.45
C ILE A 18 17.76 31.44 -48.11
N PHE A 19 17.70 32.30 -47.10
CA PHE A 19 17.80 31.87 -45.71
C PHE A 19 16.59 30.95 -45.45
N PHE A 20 16.82 29.64 -45.45
CA PHE A 20 15.94 28.74 -44.72
C PHE A 20 16.13 29.09 -43.24
N THR A 21 15.25 29.93 -42.69
CA THR A 21 14.99 29.91 -41.26
C THR A 21 14.33 28.57 -40.97
N SER A 22 15.15 27.54 -40.70
CA SER A 22 14.65 26.36 -40.02
C SER A 22 14.10 26.86 -38.69
N CYS A 23 12.78 26.88 -38.55
CA CYS A 23 12.16 26.96 -37.23
C CYS A 23 12.87 25.91 -36.36
N PRO A 24 13.42 26.25 -35.19
CA PRO A 24 13.93 25.23 -34.29
C PRO A 24 12.81 24.21 -34.07
N PRO A 25 13.12 22.90 -34.01
CA PRO A 25 12.10 21.88 -33.78
C PRO A 25 11.30 22.29 -32.56
N VAL A 26 9.98 22.41 -32.73
CA VAL A 26 9.09 22.80 -31.65
C VAL A 26 9.25 21.75 -30.55
N CYS A 27 9.91 22.15 -29.49
CA CYS A 27 10.17 21.33 -28.33
C CYS A 27 8.84 21.26 -27.56
N LEU A 28 7.99 20.31 -27.94
CA LEU A 28 6.70 20.03 -27.31
C LEU A 28 6.81 18.73 -26.55
N THR A 29 6.36 18.73 -25.29
CA THR A 29 6.21 17.48 -24.54
C THR A 29 4.81 16.88 -24.77
N THR A 30 4.73 15.57 -24.98
CA THR A 30 3.44 14.86 -25.14
C THR A 30 2.80 14.55 -23.78
N THR A 31 1.52 14.13 -23.76
CA THR A 31 0.88 13.67 -22.52
C THR A 31 1.65 12.48 -21.93
N ASN A 32 2.06 11.53 -22.78
CA ASN A 32 2.79 10.34 -22.37
C ASN A 32 4.14 10.65 -21.73
N GLU A 33 4.84 11.71 -22.16
CA GLU A 33 6.12 12.12 -21.58
C GLU A 33 5.97 12.76 -20.18
N VAL A 34 4.86 13.45 -19.94
CA VAL A 34 4.71 14.35 -18.76
C VAL A 34 3.86 13.73 -17.67
N LEU A 35 2.85 12.93 -18.03
CA LEU A 35 1.89 12.37 -17.09
C LEU A 35 2.52 11.53 -15.97
N PRO A 36 3.55 10.69 -16.21
CA PRO A 36 4.22 9.97 -15.12
C PRO A 36 4.78 10.91 -14.04
N ALA A 37 5.49 11.96 -14.44
CA ALA A 37 6.08 12.92 -13.51
C ALA A 37 5.00 13.75 -12.78
N TYR A 38 3.93 14.12 -13.50
CA TYR A 38 2.76 14.77 -12.90
C TYR A 38 2.12 13.89 -11.82
N HIS A 39 1.85 12.61 -12.12
CA HIS A 39 1.24 11.68 -11.17
C HIS A 39 2.12 11.50 -9.92
N GLN A 40 3.44 11.31 -10.11
CA GLN A 40 4.38 11.17 -8.99
C GLN A 40 4.37 12.38 -8.05
N ILE A 41 4.36 13.61 -8.58
CA ILE A 41 4.28 14.82 -7.74
C ILE A 41 2.97 14.87 -6.95
N LYS A 42 1.86 14.40 -7.55
CA LYS A 42 0.56 14.33 -6.87
C LYS A 42 0.46 13.20 -5.84
N LEU A 43 1.33 12.19 -5.93
CA LEU A 43 1.43 11.10 -4.95
C LEU A 43 2.31 11.44 -3.74
N GLN A 44 3.26 12.39 -3.85
CA GLN A 44 4.25 12.64 -2.81
C GLN A 44 3.60 12.92 -1.44
N LYS A 45 3.66 11.90 -0.57
CA LYS A 45 3.47 12.01 0.88
C LYS A 45 4.86 12.00 1.52
N ASP A 46 5.11 12.93 2.43
CA ASP A 46 6.27 12.91 3.31
C ASP A 46 6.19 11.68 4.22
N GLU A 47 6.63 10.52 3.73
CA GLU A 47 6.58 9.27 4.50
C GLU A 47 7.83 9.11 5.37
N CYS A 48 7.60 8.96 6.67
CA CYS A 48 8.59 8.49 7.62
C CYS A 48 8.85 7.00 7.35
N LYS A 49 9.91 6.68 6.57
CA LYS A 49 10.18 5.31 6.12
C LYS A 49 10.80 4.42 7.21
N ILE A 50 10.38 3.16 7.22
CA ILE A 50 10.95 2.06 8.00
C ILE A 50 12.31 1.66 7.39
N GLU A 51 13.30 1.38 8.24
CA GLU A 51 14.64 0.92 7.84
C GLU A 51 14.58 -0.47 7.18
N LYS A 52 15.41 -0.69 6.16
CA LYS A 52 15.51 -1.98 5.45
C LYS A 52 16.84 -2.68 5.75
N GLY A 53 16.82 -4.01 5.77
CA GLY A 53 18.03 -4.84 5.86
C GLY A 53 18.67 -4.96 7.25
N LYS A 54 18.07 -4.35 8.28
CA LYS A 54 18.43 -4.55 9.70
C LYS A 54 17.18 -4.87 10.49
N TYR A 55 17.32 -5.77 11.47
CA TYR A 55 16.22 -6.27 12.26
C TYR A 55 16.55 -6.23 13.75
N ALA A 56 15.53 -6.20 14.60
CA ALA A 56 15.68 -6.46 16.03
C ALA A 56 14.82 -7.62 16.51
N ILE A 57 15.27 -8.25 17.59
CA ILE A 57 14.43 -9.14 18.38
C ILE A 57 14.57 -8.81 19.85
N TYR A 58 13.44 -8.83 20.55
CA TYR A 58 13.32 -8.56 21.98
C TYR A 58 12.73 -9.80 22.63
N TYR A 59 13.50 -10.42 23.52
CA TYR A 59 13.02 -11.54 24.31
C TYR A 59 12.54 -11.05 25.66
N ASP A 60 11.32 -11.40 26.01
CA ASP A 60 10.83 -11.34 27.37
C ASP A 60 11.57 -12.35 28.21
N LEU A 61 12.24 -11.81 29.23
CA LEU A 61 13.09 -12.49 30.17
C LEU A 61 12.59 -12.13 31.58
N SER A 62 11.28 -12.18 31.79
CA SER A 62 10.60 -11.99 33.08
C SER A 62 10.06 -13.31 33.66
N ASP A 63 9.55 -13.28 34.90
CA ASP A 63 9.00 -14.49 35.56
C ASP A 63 7.81 -15.09 34.79
N GLY A 64 7.01 -14.24 34.13
CA GLY A 64 5.83 -14.66 33.34
C GLY A 64 6.16 -15.68 32.25
N MET A 65 7.41 -15.65 31.77
CA MET A 65 7.90 -16.51 30.71
C MET A 65 8.32 -17.91 31.15
N LYS A 66 8.46 -18.16 32.46
CA LYS A 66 8.98 -19.42 33.00
C LYS A 66 8.25 -20.65 32.48
N PHE A 67 6.92 -20.62 32.45
CA PHE A 67 6.11 -21.76 32.02
C PHE A 67 6.00 -21.84 30.50
N ALA A 68 5.92 -20.69 29.82
CA ALA A 68 5.90 -20.63 28.37
C ALA A 68 7.18 -21.25 27.77
N TYR A 69 8.35 -20.88 28.29
CA TYR A 69 9.64 -21.44 27.83
C TYR A 69 9.91 -22.85 28.34
N GLN A 70 9.05 -23.42 29.19
CA GLN A 70 9.12 -24.81 29.61
C GLN A 70 8.24 -25.75 28.79
N ASP A 71 7.24 -25.23 28.09
CA ASP A 71 6.37 -25.99 27.19
C ASP A 71 7.17 -26.57 26.01
N ASN A 72 6.96 -27.85 25.69
CA ASN A 72 7.76 -28.55 24.69
C ASN A 72 7.55 -28.00 23.27
N THR A 73 6.31 -27.63 22.94
CA THR A 73 5.98 -27.10 21.62
C THR A 73 6.52 -25.67 21.47
N LEU A 74 6.38 -24.85 22.50
CA LEU A 74 6.93 -23.48 22.49
C LEU A 74 8.45 -23.47 22.46
N LYS A 75 9.12 -24.38 23.20
CA LYS A 75 10.58 -24.55 23.12
C LYS A 75 11.07 -24.83 21.71
N ASP A 76 10.35 -25.69 20.99
CA ASP A 76 10.70 -26.05 19.63
C ASP A 76 10.61 -24.83 18.70
N TYR A 77 9.52 -24.05 18.78
CA TYR A 77 9.39 -22.81 18.02
C TYR A 77 10.46 -21.78 18.39
N LEU A 78 10.65 -21.55 19.70
CA LEU A 78 11.64 -20.61 20.21
C LEU A 78 13.05 -21.00 19.75
N SER A 79 13.40 -22.29 19.83
CA SER A 79 14.67 -22.82 19.36
C SER A 79 14.87 -22.58 17.87
N ASP A 80 13.89 -22.93 17.03
CA ASP A 80 14.03 -22.83 15.57
C ASP A 80 14.15 -21.36 15.10
N ILE A 81 13.39 -20.46 15.72
CA ILE A 81 13.46 -19.02 15.46
C ILE A 81 14.80 -18.47 15.94
N THR A 82 15.18 -18.77 17.18
CA THR A 82 16.39 -18.22 17.81
C THR A 82 17.67 -18.68 17.09
N ASN A 83 17.74 -19.95 16.68
CA ASN A 83 18.90 -20.50 15.98
C ASN A 83 19.08 -19.93 14.55
N ARG A 84 18.05 -19.31 13.97
CA ARG A 84 18.12 -18.69 12.64
C ARG A 84 18.54 -17.22 12.66
N ILE A 85 18.62 -16.61 13.84
CA ILE A 85 19.11 -15.25 14.03
C ILE A 85 20.59 -15.17 13.64
N ASN A 86 20.91 -14.21 12.76
CA ASN A 86 22.26 -14.00 12.23
C ASN A 86 22.75 -12.57 12.51
N GLY A 87 23.83 -12.15 11.86
CA GLY A 87 24.44 -10.82 12.06
C GLY A 87 23.59 -9.61 11.64
N SER A 88 22.50 -9.78 10.87
CA SER A 88 21.59 -8.68 10.55
C SER A 88 20.59 -8.35 11.66
N TRP A 89 20.59 -9.14 12.74
CA TRP A 89 19.69 -8.99 13.87
C TRP A 89 20.42 -8.42 15.10
N ASN A 90 19.88 -7.32 15.60
CA ASN A 90 20.15 -6.81 16.93
C ASN A 90 19.29 -7.60 17.93
N VAL A 91 19.91 -8.13 18.98
CA VAL A 91 19.23 -9.00 19.94
C VAL A 91 19.19 -8.28 21.28
N TYR A 92 18.01 -8.27 21.91
CA TYR A 92 17.77 -7.62 23.18
C TYR A 92 17.03 -8.54 24.15
N GLY A 93 17.36 -8.42 25.43
CA GLY A 93 16.61 -8.98 26.55
C GLY A 93 15.81 -7.90 27.25
N LEU A 94 14.60 -8.26 27.67
CA LEU A 94 13.69 -7.41 28.44
C LEU A 94 13.78 -7.85 29.90
N VAL A 95 14.69 -7.23 30.66
CA VAL A 95 15.01 -7.59 32.03
C VAL A 95 15.04 -6.35 32.93
N THR A 96 14.61 -6.50 34.17
CA THR A 96 14.71 -5.48 35.23
C THR A 96 14.15 -4.10 34.83
N GLY A 97 13.07 -4.07 34.04
CA GLY A 97 12.51 -2.81 33.52
C GLY A 97 13.37 -2.09 32.48
N GLN A 98 14.38 -2.75 31.92
CA GLN A 98 15.28 -2.22 30.89
C GLN A 98 15.33 -3.10 29.63
N VAL A 99 15.77 -2.48 28.53
CA VAL A 99 16.06 -3.15 27.25
C VAL A 99 17.58 -3.29 27.14
N GLU A 100 18.08 -4.52 27.29
CA GLU A 100 19.52 -4.79 27.35
C GLU A 100 20.01 -5.55 26.10
N PRO A 101 21.12 -5.16 25.47
CA PRO A 101 21.66 -5.88 24.32
C PRO A 101 22.23 -7.25 24.71
N ILE A 102 22.02 -8.25 23.85
CA ILE A 102 22.55 -9.61 23.98
C ILE A 102 23.55 -9.87 22.84
N SER A 103 24.77 -10.30 23.20
CA SER A 103 25.85 -10.57 22.23
C SER A 103 25.85 -11.99 21.70
N GLU A 104 25.30 -12.95 22.45
CA GLU A 104 25.25 -14.37 22.11
C GLU A 104 24.43 -14.61 20.82
N ARG A 105 24.76 -15.67 20.08
CA ARG A 105 24.09 -16.05 18.82
C ARG A 105 23.89 -17.56 18.74
N GLY A 106 23.02 -18.00 17.82
CA GLY A 106 22.76 -19.43 17.58
C GLY A 106 22.35 -20.18 18.86
N SER A 107 22.98 -21.33 19.09
CA SER A 107 22.68 -22.20 20.24
C SER A 107 23.00 -21.57 21.59
N GLU A 108 24.01 -20.69 21.66
CA GLU A 108 24.35 -19.95 22.90
C GLU A 108 23.25 -18.94 23.26
N LEU A 109 22.70 -18.26 22.26
CA LEU A 109 21.58 -17.35 22.45
C LEU A 109 20.35 -18.11 22.96
N TYR A 110 20.00 -19.24 22.32
CA TYR A 110 18.89 -20.06 22.77
C TYR A 110 19.10 -20.57 24.20
N ALA A 111 20.30 -21.04 24.52
CA ALA A 111 20.64 -21.47 25.87
C ALA A 111 20.49 -20.32 26.88
N LYS A 112 20.84 -19.08 26.53
CA LYS A 112 20.64 -17.91 27.40
C LYS A 112 19.16 -17.59 27.61
N VAL A 113 18.39 -17.48 26.53
CA VAL A 113 16.95 -17.19 26.60
C VAL A 113 16.18 -18.24 27.43
N ASN A 114 16.55 -19.52 27.29
CA ASN A 114 15.83 -20.64 27.91
C ASN A 114 16.27 -21.01 29.34
N ARG A 115 17.40 -20.49 29.85
CA ARG A 115 18.05 -21.01 31.09
C ARG A 115 17.99 -20.08 32.29
N GLU A 116 17.72 -18.80 32.11
CA GLU A 116 17.81 -17.84 33.21
C GLU A 116 16.49 -17.76 34.03
N PRO A 117 16.56 -17.84 35.37
CA PRO A 117 15.39 -17.73 36.23
C PRO A 117 15.15 -16.27 36.62
N TYR A 118 14.06 -15.69 36.12
CA TYR A 118 13.78 -14.26 36.30
C TYR A 118 12.86 -14.01 37.49
N THR A 119 13.32 -14.34 38.70
CA THR A 119 12.52 -14.05 39.91
C THR A 119 12.47 -12.53 40.15
N ASP A 120 11.26 -11.99 40.37
CA ASP A 120 10.97 -10.57 40.67
C ASP A 120 11.27 -9.56 39.55
N ILE A 121 11.38 -10.01 38.30
CA ILE A 121 11.66 -9.14 37.14
C ILE A 121 10.39 -8.88 36.35
N LYS A 122 10.16 -7.61 35.98
CA LYS A 122 9.11 -7.17 35.06
C LYS A 122 9.75 -6.77 33.73
N ALA A 123 9.21 -7.27 32.63
CA ALA A 123 9.65 -6.87 31.30
C ALA A 123 9.08 -5.49 30.94
N PRO A 124 9.90 -4.55 30.43
CA PRO A 124 9.40 -3.24 29.99
C PRO A 124 8.85 -3.32 28.56
N ILE A 125 7.69 -3.96 28.38
CA ILE A 125 7.10 -4.22 27.06
C ILE A 125 6.86 -2.91 26.32
N GLU A 126 6.32 -1.90 26.99
CA GLU A 126 6.10 -0.58 26.40
C GLU A 126 7.41 0.08 25.91
N GLU A 127 8.51 -0.05 26.65
CA GLU A 127 9.81 0.50 26.24
C GLU A 127 10.38 -0.23 25.02
N SER A 128 10.15 -1.54 24.90
CA SER A 128 10.55 -2.28 23.70
C SER A 128 9.81 -1.75 22.46
N MET A 129 8.50 -1.48 22.56
CA MET A 129 7.73 -0.88 21.47
C MET A 129 8.19 0.55 21.17
N LYS A 130 8.48 1.37 22.18
CA LYS A 130 9.10 2.71 21.99
C LYS A 130 10.40 2.61 21.21
N ASP A 131 11.24 1.63 21.53
CA ASP A 131 12.51 1.42 20.86
C ASP A 131 12.34 1.00 19.39
N VAL A 132 11.37 0.12 19.10
CA VAL A 132 10.97 -0.24 17.73
C VAL A 132 10.58 1.01 16.92
N ILE A 133 9.69 1.86 17.46
CA ILE A 133 9.25 3.08 16.76
C ILE A 133 10.40 4.06 16.58
N ARG A 134 11.22 4.27 17.62
CA ARG A 134 12.35 5.22 17.59
C ARG A 134 13.41 4.81 16.59
N LYS A 135 13.76 3.52 16.54
CA LYS A 135 14.73 2.96 15.60
C LYS A 135 14.16 2.76 14.19
N ARG A 136 12.83 2.75 14.05
CA ARG A 136 12.12 2.49 12.78
C ARG A 136 12.56 1.16 12.14
N MET A 137 12.92 0.18 12.96
CA MET A 137 13.58 -1.04 12.51
C MET A 137 12.59 -2.20 12.65
N PRO A 138 12.36 -2.99 11.58
CA PRO A 138 11.50 -4.16 11.67
C PRO A 138 11.97 -5.09 12.79
N SER A 139 11.03 -5.54 13.62
CA SER A 139 11.36 -6.15 14.90
C SER A 139 10.42 -7.30 15.26
N LEU A 140 10.94 -8.27 16.01
CA LEU A 140 10.17 -9.33 16.63
C LEU A 140 10.18 -9.17 18.16
N ILE A 141 9.03 -9.12 18.81
CA ILE A 141 8.91 -9.12 20.28
C ILE A 141 8.34 -10.47 20.70
N VAL A 142 9.03 -11.19 21.58
CA VAL A 142 8.60 -12.49 22.12
C VAL A 142 8.23 -12.29 23.59
N SER A 143 6.94 -12.30 23.93
CA SER A 143 6.44 -11.97 25.28
C SER A 143 5.00 -12.45 25.49
N ASP A 144 4.58 -12.58 26.74
CA ASP A 144 3.16 -12.71 27.12
C ASP A 144 2.40 -11.36 27.08
N LEU A 145 3.13 -10.26 26.85
CA LEU A 145 2.63 -8.89 26.75
C LEU A 145 1.94 -8.38 28.02
N GLU A 146 2.30 -8.92 29.19
CA GLU A 146 1.80 -8.43 30.48
C GLU A 146 2.58 -7.20 30.95
N GLU A 147 2.05 -6.01 30.63
CA GLU A 147 2.62 -4.73 31.08
C GLU A 147 2.15 -4.38 32.50
N TYR A 148 3.07 -3.86 33.30
CA TYR A 148 2.84 -3.56 34.71
C TYR A 148 2.83 -2.06 34.96
N GLN A 149 1.91 -1.58 35.80
CA GLN A 149 1.89 -0.19 36.25
C GLN A 149 2.00 -0.12 37.76
N THR A 150 2.77 0.84 38.26
CA THR A 150 2.78 1.16 39.70
C THR A 150 1.82 2.31 39.98
N ILE A 151 0.74 2.00 40.68
CA ILE A 151 -0.29 2.96 41.10
C ILE A 151 -0.29 2.98 42.63
N ASN A 152 -0.11 4.17 43.22
CA ASN A 152 -0.09 4.35 44.68
C ASN A 152 0.87 3.40 45.43
N GLY A 153 2.02 3.08 44.83
CA GLY A 153 3.04 2.19 45.41
C GLY A 153 2.73 0.69 45.28
N LYS A 154 1.60 0.32 44.68
CA LYS A 154 1.26 -1.07 44.33
C LYS A 154 1.49 -1.28 42.84
N THR A 155 2.24 -2.32 42.47
CA THR A 155 2.37 -2.70 41.07
C THR A 155 1.30 -3.72 40.71
N GLU A 156 0.57 -3.46 39.63
CA GLU A 156 -0.50 -4.31 39.12
C GLU A 156 -0.34 -4.48 37.60
N ILE A 157 -0.85 -5.58 37.07
CA ILE A 157 -0.92 -5.81 35.62
C ILE A 157 -2.00 -4.90 35.03
N GLN A 158 -1.73 -4.32 33.87
CA GLN A 158 -2.68 -3.46 33.19
C GLN A 158 -3.72 -4.28 32.39
N HIS A 159 -4.65 -4.97 33.05
CA HIS A 159 -5.58 -5.89 32.37
C HIS A 159 -6.50 -5.27 31.32
N ARG A 160 -6.78 -3.96 31.35
CA ARG A 160 -7.74 -3.31 30.45
C ARG A 160 -7.22 -2.03 29.80
N SER A 161 -5.95 -1.69 30.00
CA SER A 161 -5.40 -0.49 29.38
C SER A 161 -5.02 -0.77 27.93
N ALA A 162 -5.26 0.19 27.04
CA ALA A 162 -4.84 0.11 25.65
C ALA A 162 -3.41 0.65 25.47
N TYR A 163 -2.47 0.19 26.30
CA TYR A 163 -1.11 0.76 26.38
C TYR A 163 -0.35 0.70 25.04
N ALA A 164 -0.59 -0.33 24.23
CA ALA A 164 0.12 -0.54 22.97
C ALA A 164 -0.43 0.29 21.79
N LYS A 165 -1.64 0.88 21.93
CA LYS A 165 -2.36 1.60 20.86
C LYS A 165 -1.49 2.64 20.16
N ASN A 166 -0.77 3.46 20.94
CA ASN A 166 0.03 4.55 20.39
C ASN A 166 1.18 4.04 19.51
N TYR A 167 1.80 2.92 19.89
CA TYR A 167 2.90 2.32 19.13
C TYR A 167 2.39 1.64 17.87
N PHE A 168 1.28 0.91 17.98
CA PHE A 168 0.62 0.32 16.81
C PHE A 168 0.25 1.39 15.79
N SER A 169 -0.38 2.47 16.24
CA SER A 169 -0.77 3.58 15.38
C SER A 169 0.42 4.25 14.71
N GLN A 170 1.53 4.47 15.45
CA GLN A 170 2.73 5.08 14.87
C GLN A 170 3.38 4.17 13.82
N TRP A 171 3.49 2.87 14.07
CA TRP A 171 4.06 1.93 13.11
C TRP A 171 3.25 1.84 11.81
N LEU A 172 1.92 1.75 11.93
CA LEU A 172 1.01 1.71 10.77
C LEU A 172 1.04 3.02 9.95
N LYS A 173 1.28 4.17 10.60
CA LYS A 173 1.45 5.47 9.92
C LYS A 173 2.78 5.56 9.15
N MET A 174 3.79 4.79 9.53
CA MET A 174 5.05 4.65 8.79
C MET A 174 4.95 3.67 7.60
N GLY A 175 3.76 3.12 7.33
CA GLY A 175 3.54 2.14 6.27
C GLY A 175 3.91 0.71 6.65
N GLY A 176 4.15 0.45 7.94
CA GLY A 176 4.37 -0.89 8.46
C GLY A 176 3.08 -1.66 8.69
N GLN A 177 3.23 -2.92 9.10
CA GLN A 177 2.16 -3.81 9.56
C GLN A 177 2.61 -4.53 10.82
N ILE A 178 1.67 -5.06 11.60
CA ILE A 178 1.97 -5.78 12.84
C ILE A 178 1.32 -7.15 12.79
N TYR A 179 2.15 -8.18 12.74
CA TYR A 179 1.71 -9.56 12.64
C TYR A 179 1.91 -10.27 13.98
N PHE A 180 0.84 -10.86 14.51
CA PHE A 180 0.86 -11.60 15.75
C PHE A 180 0.86 -13.09 15.45
N PHE A 181 1.80 -13.84 16.02
CA PHE A 181 1.67 -15.28 16.20
C PHE A 181 1.30 -15.53 17.66
N VAL A 182 0.14 -16.14 17.89
CA VAL A 182 -0.41 -16.38 19.22
C VAL A 182 -0.35 -17.87 19.52
N MET A 183 0.29 -18.25 20.61
CA MET A 183 0.31 -19.64 21.08
C MET A 183 -0.19 -19.71 22.52
N ASP A 184 -0.95 -20.75 22.81
CA ASP A 184 -1.50 -20.97 24.13
C ASP A 184 -0.50 -21.77 25.00
N TYR A 185 -0.36 -21.41 26.27
CA TYR A 185 0.32 -22.22 27.28
C TYR A 185 -0.44 -22.20 28.60
N LYS A 186 0.01 -23.02 29.54
CA LYS A 186 -0.61 -23.15 30.86
C LYS A 186 0.34 -22.77 31.98
N GLU A 187 -0.16 -21.97 32.91
CA GLU A 187 0.54 -21.61 34.14
C GLU A 187 -0.22 -22.14 35.37
N PRO A 188 0.44 -22.71 36.39
CA PRO A 188 -0.21 -23.07 37.65
C PRO A 188 -0.81 -21.85 38.36
N VAL A 189 -2.07 -21.96 38.83
CA VAL A 189 -2.75 -20.88 39.56
C VAL A 189 -1.99 -20.46 40.82
N ASN A 190 -1.33 -21.41 41.49
CA ASN A 190 -0.50 -21.15 42.64
C ASN A 190 0.80 -21.93 42.51
N GLN A 191 1.89 -21.21 42.22
CA GLN A 191 3.23 -21.78 42.04
C GLN A 191 3.77 -22.49 43.31
N LYS A 192 3.14 -22.30 44.49
CA LYS A 192 3.50 -22.91 45.78
C LYS A 192 2.52 -24.00 46.27
N SER A 193 1.37 -24.21 45.61
CA SER A 193 0.34 -25.18 46.02
C SER A 193 0.31 -26.40 45.11
N LYS A 194 0.02 -27.58 45.67
CA LYS A 194 -0.16 -28.86 44.96
C LYS A 194 -1.50 -28.97 44.21
N THR A 195 -2.28 -27.90 44.13
CA THR A 195 -3.55 -27.90 43.37
C THR A 195 -3.27 -27.90 41.86
N SER A 196 -3.87 -28.83 41.13
CA SER A 196 -3.69 -29.02 39.68
C SER A 196 -4.35 -27.95 38.79
N ALA A 197 -4.85 -26.86 39.37
CA ALA A 197 -5.54 -25.82 38.63
C ALA A 197 -4.53 -25.02 37.79
N MET A 198 -4.80 -24.94 36.50
CA MET A 198 -3.98 -24.23 35.51
C MET A 198 -4.77 -23.03 34.96
N LYS A 199 -4.07 -21.92 34.72
CA LYS A 199 -4.56 -20.77 33.97
C LYS A 199 -4.13 -20.92 32.52
N ASP A 200 -5.01 -20.54 31.60
CA ASP A 200 -4.66 -20.39 30.19
C ASP A 200 -4.01 -19.02 29.99
N LYS A 201 -2.88 -18.99 29.27
CA LYS A 201 -2.09 -17.79 28.96
C LYS A 201 -1.68 -17.82 27.49
N HIS A 202 -1.32 -16.66 26.96
CA HIS A 202 -0.86 -16.50 25.58
C HIS A 202 0.61 -16.09 25.55
N LEU A 203 1.40 -16.76 24.70
CA LEU A 203 2.71 -16.29 24.26
C LEU A 203 2.56 -15.68 22.87
N PHE A 204 3.06 -14.46 22.71
CA PHE A 204 3.06 -13.72 21.46
C PHE A 204 4.45 -13.65 20.85
N PHE A 205 4.50 -13.85 19.54
CA PHE A 205 5.60 -13.39 18.71
C PHE A 205 5.02 -12.27 17.85
N VAL A 206 5.35 -11.03 18.19
CA VAL A 206 4.80 -9.83 17.55
C VAL A 206 5.82 -9.27 16.58
N ALA A 207 5.55 -9.43 15.29
CA ALA A 207 6.35 -8.89 14.22
C ALA A 207 5.88 -7.47 13.87
N PHE A 208 6.61 -6.46 14.32
CA PHE A 208 6.53 -5.11 13.76
C PHE A 208 7.28 -5.12 12.42
N ASP A 209 6.53 -5.23 11.34
CA ASP A 209 7.06 -5.56 10.02
C ASP A 209 6.96 -4.38 9.04
N ASN A 210 7.77 -4.43 7.99
CA ASN A 210 7.62 -3.53 6.85
C ASN A 210 6.51 -4.02 5.90
N ALA A 211 6.23 -3.24 4.86
CA ALA A 211 5.22 -3.55 3.85
C ALA A 211 5.51 -4.87 3.11
N GLU A 212 6.78 -5.28 3.03
CA GLU A 212 7.23 -6.51 2.37
C GLU A 212 7.06 -7.77 3.25
N GLY A 213 6.81 -7.61 4.55
CA GLY A 213 6.54 -8.72 5.47
C GLY A 213 7.78 -9.58 5.79
N GLU A 214 8.97 -8.98 5.87
CA GLU A 214 10.24 -9.68 6.02
C GLU A 214 10.37 -10.42 7.36
N VAL A 215 9.91 -9.81 8.47
CA VAL A 215 9.97 -10.41 9.81
C VAL A 215 8.98 -11.58 9.93
N ARG A 216 7.75 -11.41 9.42
CA ARG A 216 6.74 -12.47 9.35
C ARG A 216 7.26 -13.66 8.56
N LYS A 217 7.77 -13.43 7.34
CA LYS A 217 8.34 -14.49 6.49
C LYS A 217 9.50 -15.21 7.18
N PHE A 218 10.32 -14.49 7.95
CA PHE A 218 11.38 -15.09 8.75
C PHE A 218 10.83 -16.06 9.80
N VAL A 219 9.80 -15.66 10.56
CA VAL A 219 9.16 -16.52 11.56
C VAL A 219 8.47 -17.72 10.91
N GLU A 220 7.67 -17.50 9.86
CA GLU A 220 6.96 -18.57 9.14
C GLU A 220 7.94 -19.63 8.61
N LYS A 221 9.02 -19.18 7.96
CA LYS A 221 10.07 -20.09 7.45
C LYS A 221 10.82 -20.79 8.58
N ALA A 222 10.94 -20.17 9.75
CA ALA A 222 11.60 -20.79 10.89
C ALA A 222 10.84 -22.02 11.39
N ILE A 223 9.51 -21.90 11.45
CA ILE A 223 8.62 -22.90 12.05
C ILE A 223 7.85 -23.74 11.02
N GLU A 224 8.16 -23.61 9.72
CA GLU A 224 7.40 -24.23 8.61
C GLU A 224 7.27 -25.76 8.72
N ILE A 225 8.28 -26.43 9.29
CA ILE A 225 8.31 -27.90 9.44
C ILE A 225 7.55 -28.41 10.66
N ARG A 226 7.12 -27.51 11.54
CA ARG A 226 6.47 -27.85 12.81
C ARG A 226 4.95 -27.96 12.59
N PRO A 227 4.26 -28.83 13.35
CA PRO A 227 2.79 -28.82 13.36
C PRO A 227 2.27 -27.42 13.70
N LYS A 228 1.23 -26.94 13.01
CA LYS A 228 0.65 -25.62 13.30
C LYS A 228 -0.13 -25.66 14.60
N SER A 229 0.43 -25.05 15.66
CA SER A 229 -0.20 -24.91 16.99
C SER A 229 -0.30 -23.45 17.44
N TYR A 230 -0.27 -22.53 16.47
CA TYR A 230 -0.41 -21.10 16.68
C TYR A 230 -1.56 -20.55 15.85
N ARG A 231 -2.18 -19.49 16.37
CA ARG A 231 -3.10 -18.60 15.64
C ARG A 231 -2.31 -17.39 15.12
N THR A 232 -2.88 -16.70 14.15
CA THR A 232 -2.29 -15.48 13.60
C THR A 232 -3.32 -14.37 13.56
N PHE A 233 -2.84 -13.13 13.67
CA PHE A 233 -3.64 -11.94 13.44
C PHE A 233 -2.78 -10.87 12.75
N ASN A 234 -3.26 -10.27 11.67
CA ASN A 234 -2.57 -9.16 11.01
C ASN A 234 -3.26 -7.82 11.29
N LEU A 235 -2.58 -6.96 12.03
CA LEU A 235 -2.96 -5.56 12.16
C LEU A 235 -2.28 -4.76 11.04
N SER A 236 -3.03 -4.45 9.99
CA SER A 236 -2.56 -3.68 8.84
C SER A 236 -3.61 -2.67 8.37
N ASN A 237 -3.13 -1.55 7.82
CA ASN A 237 -3.97 -0.58 7.10
C ASN A 237 -3.79 -0.66 5.57
N LYS A 238 -3.05 -1.66 5.09
CA LYS A 238 -2.90 -2.07 3.70
C LYS A 238 -3.39 -3.50 3.60
N THR A 239 -4.63 -3.66 3.16
CA THR A 239 -5.34 -4.94 3.20
C THR A 239 -5.48 -5.59 1.82
N TYR A 240 -4.80 -5.07 0.78
CA TYR A 240 -5.01 -5.55 -0.58
C TYR A 240 -3.75 -5.60 -1.45
N SER A 241 -3.82 -6.46 -2.46
CA SER A 241 -2.95 -6.49 -3.64
C SER A 241 -3.76 -6.28 -4.90
N LEU A 242 -3.09 -5.83 -5.96
CA LEU A 242 -3.70 -5.59 -7.27
C LEU A 242 -3.10 -6.54 -8.31
N SER A 243 -3.91 -6.91 -9.28
CA SER A 243 -3.46 -7.62 -10.48
C SER A 243 -4.31 -7.23 -11.69
N THR A 244 -3.85 -7.51 -12.90
CA THR A 244 -4.60 -7.25 -14.14
C THR A 244 -4.68 -8.50 -14.99
N SER A 245 -5.73 -8.61 -15.81
CA SER A 245 -5.85 -9.64 -16.86
C SER A 245 -6.01 -9.02 -18.26
N TYR A 246 -5.20 -8.01 -18.56
CA TYR A 246 -5.19 -7.37 -19.88
C TYR A 246 -4.63 -8.30 -20.96
N ALA A 247 -5.01 -8.06 -22.21
CA ALA A 247 -4.59 -8.90 -23.33
C ALA A 247 -3.08 -8.84 -23.57
N ASN A 248 -2.46 -7.67 -23.37
CA ASN A 248 -1.01 -7.45 -23.41
C ASN A 248 -0.66 -6.08 -22.77
N ALA A 249 0.64 -5.74 -22.74
CA ALA A 249 1.13 -4.51 -22.09
C ALA A 249 0.69 -3.19 -22.75
N THR A 250 0.20 -3.23 -24.00
CA THR A 250 -0.23 -2.04 -24.74
C THR A 250 -1.74 -1.89 -24.81
N GLN A 251 -2.50 -2.83 -24.24
CA GLN A 251 -3.95 -2.81 -24.22
C GLN A 251 -4.45 -2.76 -22.79
N GLY A 252 -5.40 -1.85 -22.54
CA GLY A 252 -5.94 -1.63 -21.20
C GLY A 252 -7.12 -2.54 -20.86
N GLY A 253 -7.83 -2.15 -19.81
CA GLY A 253 -9.08 -2.74 -19.35
C GLY A 253 -10.33 -2.27 -20.10
N ASN A 254 -10.17 -1.44 -21.14
CA ASN A 254 -11.25 -1.00 -22.01
C ASN A 254 -11.86 -2.17 -22.80
N TYR A 255 -12.99 -1.89 -23.45
CA TYR A 255 -13.70 -2.86 -24.26
C TYR A 255 -12.88 -3.27 -25.50
N HIS A 256 -12.90 -4.56 -25.82
CA HIS A 256 -12.45 -5.10 -27.11
C HIS A 256 -13.43 -6.19 -27.55
N ASP A 257 -13.89 -6.13 -28.80
CA ASP A 257 -14.73 -7.18 -29.39
C ASP A 257 -13.91 -8.47 -29.65
N SER A 258 -14.56 -9.51 -30.17
CA SER A 258 -13.89 -10.77 -30.56
C SER A 258 -12.81 -10.62 -31.63
N ASN A 259 -12.76 -9.49 -32.35
CA ASN A 259 -11.69 -9.15 -33.29
C ASN A 259 -10.54 -8.37 -32.62
N GLY A 260 -10.65 -8.07 -31.33
CA GLY A 260 -9.68 -7.28 -30.58
C GLY A 260 -9.80 -5.76 -30.80
N MET A 261 -10.93 -5.29 -31.32
CA MET A 261 -11.17 -3.88 -31.63
C MET A 261 -11.97 -3.20 -30.52
N ASP A 262 -11.50 -2.03 -30.08
CA ASP A 262 -12.27 -1.15 -29.21
C ASP A 262 -13.17 -0.22 -30.03
N ILE A 263 -14.37 -0.67 -30.36
CA ILE A 263 -15.35 0.14 -31.11
C ILE A 263 -16.13 1.11 -30.21
N ILE A 264 -15.93 1.06 -28.88
CA ILE A 264 -16.67 1.89 -27.92
C ILE A 264 -15.91 3.19 -27.70
N SER A 265 -14.68 3.10 -27.19
CA SER A 265 -13.85 4.25 -26.86
C SER A 265 -12.81 4.59 -27.91
N ALA A 266 -12.53 3.66 -28.83
CA ALA A 266 -11.44 3.77 -29.81
C ALA A 266 -10.14 4.24 -29.15
N VAL A 267 -9.76 3.61 -28.04
CA VAL A 267 -8.53 3.96 -27.33
C VAL A 267 -7.34 3.78 -28.27
N ASN A 268 -6.46 4.78 -28.33
CA ASN A 268 -5.22 4.63 -29.09
C ASN A 268 -4.23 3.76 -28.32
N GLU A 269 -4.09 2.51 -28.72
CA GLU A 269 -3.19 1.52 -28.11
C GLU A 269 -1.84 1.40 -28.85
N LYS A 270 -1.59 2.23 -29.87
CA LYS A 270 -0.43 2.11 -30.75
C LYS A 270 0.75 2.97 -30.27
N ILE A 271 1.76 2.30 -29.70
CA ILE A 271 3.00 2.95 -29.25
C ILE A 271 3.62 3.79 -30.38
N GLY A 272 3.99 5.02 -30.02
CA GLY A 272 4.68 5.95 -30.92
C GLY A 272 3.76 6.88 -31.69
N GLU A 273 2.43 6.67 -31.62
CA GLU A 273 1.47 7.68 -32.03
C GLU A 273 1.32 8.77 -30.95
N LYS A 274 0.70 9.90 -31.32
CA LYS A 274 0.44 10.97 -30.36
C LYS A 274 -0.65 10.52 -29.39
N ASP A 275 -0.37 10.63 -28.09
CA ASP A 275 -1.29 10.26 -27.01
C ASP A 275 -1.81 8.82 -27.18
N TYR A 276 -1.08 7.86 -26.64
CA TYR A 276 -1.44 6.43 -26.63
C TYR A 276 -1.65 5.92 -25.20
N PHE A 277 -2.28 4.76 -25.04
CA PHE A 277 -2.46 4.10 -23.76
C PHE A 277 -1.10 3.87 -23.09
N ILE A 278 -0.99 4.30 -21.83
CA ILE A 278 0.16 3.98 -20.98
C ILE A 278 -0.34 3.58 -19.60
N ASN A 279 0.41 2.69 -18.97
CA ASN A 279 0.20 2.28 -17.60
C ASN A 279 1.51 2.30 -16.82
N ASP A 280 1.38 2.42 -15.52
CA ASP A 280 2.44 2.26 -14.54
C ASP A 280 1.81 1.59 -13.33
N PHE A 281 1.65 0.27 -13.48
CA PHE A 281 0.96 -0.56 -12.51
C PHE A 281 1.68 -0.58 -11.15
N GLU A 282 3.00 -0.40 -11.12
CA GLU A 282 3.77 -0.29 -9.87
C GLU A 282 3.35 0.93 -9.03
N ASN A 283 2.90 1.99 -9.70
CA ASN A 283 2.41 3.22 -9.07
C ASN A 283 0.87 3.36 -9.14
N ASN A 284 0.16 2.28 -9.49
CA ASN A 284 -1.30 2.19 -9.47
C ASN A 284 -2.03 3.20 -10.37
N TRP A 285 -1.56 3.44 -11.60
CA TRP A 285 -2.27 4.33 -12.53
C TRP A 285 -2.14 3.99 -14.01
N GLU A 286 -3.11 4.48 -14.80
CA GLU A 286 -3.20 4.29 -16.26
C GLU A 286 -3.78 5.51 -16.97
N PHE A 287 -3.54 5.62 -18.28
CA PHE A 287 -4.07 6.67 -19.14
C PHE A 287 -4.77 6.10 -20.38
N TYR A 288 -6.01 6.55 -20.61
CA TYR A 288 -6.89 6.15 -21.70
C TYR A 288 -7.23 7.37 -22.60
N PRO A 289 -6.54 7.51 -23.74
CA PRO A 289 -6.90 8.48 -24.78
C PRO A 289 -7.98 7.89 -25.70
N CYS A 290 -9.23 8.22 -25.45
CA CYS A 290 -10.40 7.79 -26.22
C CYS A 290 -10.63 8.71 -27.43
N PHE A 291 -10.63 8.18 -28.66
CA PHE A 291 -10.80 8.98 -29.90
C PHE A 291 -12.28 9.12 -30.31
N VAL A 292 -13.15 9.12 -29.31
CA VAL A 292 -14.60 9.22 -29.43
C VAL A 292 -15.10 10.15 -28.33
N SER A 293 -16.11 10.95 -28.64
CA SER A 293 -16.75 11.86 -27.69
C SER A 293 -17.42 11.11 -26.53
N TRP A 294 -17.64 11.79 -25.40
CA TRP A 294 -18.34 11.16 -24.26
C TRP A 294 -19.75 10.69 -24.60
N ASN A 295 -20.45 11.46 -25.42
CA ASN A 295 -21.80 11.14 -25.87
C ASN A 295 -21.82 9.91 -26.80
N ASP A 296 -20.87 9.82 -27.72
CA ASP A 296 -20.79 8.70 -28.64
C ASP A 296 -20.35 7.42 -27.93
N MET A 297 -19.40 7.48 -26.99
CA MET A 297 -19.05 6.33 -26.17
C MET A 297 -20.27 5.78 -25.41
N LEU A 298 -21.06 6.66 -24.80
CA LEU A 298 -22.29 6.25 -24.10
C LEU A 298 -23.32 5.63 -25.06
N LYS A 299 -23.43 6.17 -26.28
CA LYS A 299 -24.30 5.62 -27.32
C LYS A 299 -23.83 4.24 -27.76
N TYR A 300 -22.55 4.09 -28.12
CA TYR A 300 -21.98 2.82 -28.58
C TYR A 300 -22.07 1.75 -27.50
N ALA A 301 -21.83 2.12 -26.24
CA ALA A 301 -22.02 1.22 -25.10
C ALA A 301 -23.45 0.67 -25.04
N LYS A 302 -24.46 1.52 -25.19
CA LYS A 302 -25.88 1.10 -25.21
C LYS A 302 -26.22 0.25 -26.43
N ASP A 303 -25.71 0.61 -27.61
CA ASP A 303 -25.93 -0.16 -28.84
C ASP A 303 -25.33 -1.58 -28.70
N MET A 304 -24.16 -1.70 -28.06
CA MET A 304 -23.47 -2.97 -27.83
C MET A 304 -24.00 -3.78 -26.63
N GLN A 305 -24.96 -3.25 -25.87
CA GLN A 305 -25.73 -4.00 -24.87
C GLN A 305 -26.96 -4.70 -25.47
N ASN A 306 -27.25 -4.49 -26.76
CA ASN A 306 -28.41 -5.10 -27.41
C ASN A 306 -28.32 -6.65 -27.36
N PRO A 307 -29.38 -7.37 -26.94
CA PRO A 307 -29.43 -8.84 -26.93
C PRO A 307 -29.16 -9.51 -28.28
N GLU A 308 -29.29 -8.80 -29.41
CA GLU A 308 -28.96 -9.30 -30.75
C GLU A 308 -27.44 -9.35 -31.02
N VAL A 309 -26.64 -8.59 -30.27
CA VAL A 309 -25.17 -8.65 -30.34
C VAL A 309 -24.71 -9.99 -29.74
N PRO A 310 -23.79 -10.73 -30.38
CA PRO A 310 -23.23 -11.96 -29.82
C PRO A 310 -22.73 -11.72 -28.40
N LYS A 311 -23.03 -12.64 -27.48
CA LYS A 311 -22.68 -12.48 -26.06
C LYS A 311 -21.17 -12.24 -25.82
N THR A 312 -20.32 -12.75 -26.70
CA THR A 312 -18.86 -12.53 -26.66
C THR A 312 -18.42 -11.10 -26.98
N ASP A 313 -19.28 -10.34 -27.67
CA ASP A 313 -19.02 -8.96 -28.10
C ASP A 313 -19.91 -7.96 -27.34
N GLN A 314 -20.79 -8.42 -26.44
CA GLN A 314 -21.64 -7.50 -25.69
C GLN A 314 -20.81 -6.60 -24.78
N TYR A 315 -21.17 -5.33 -24.72
CA TYR A 315 -20.54 -4.37 -23.82
C TYR A 315 -20.98 -4.62 -22.38
N GLU A 316 -20.01 -4.88 -21.49
CA GLU A 316 -20.27 -5.08 -20.06
C GLU A 316 -19.82 -3.86 -19.25
N HIS A 317 -18.58 -3.41 -19.43
CA HIS A 317 -17.97 -2.36 -18.61
C HIS A 317 -17.13 -1.37 -19.42
N PHE A 318 -17.01 -0.12 -18.92
CA PHE A 318 -16.13 0.88 -19.55
C PHE A 318 -14.66 0.55 -19.29
N LEU A 319 -14.29 0.26 -18.04
CA LEU A 319 -12.98 -0.28 -17.66
C LEU A 319 -13.19 -1.51 -16.78
N SER A 320 -12.43 -2.57 -17.04
CA SER A 320 -12.53 -3.89 -16.41
C SER A 320 -11.15 -4.57 -16.34
N LYS A 321 -11.10 -5.82 -15.85
CA LYS A 321 -9.89 -6.65 -15.77
C LYS A 321 -8.78 -6.12 -14.85
N LEU A 322 -9.08 -5.12 -14.02
CA LEU A 322 -8.31 -4.77 -12.82
C LEU A 322 -8.90 -5.54 -11.64
N PHE A 323 -8.07 -6.29 -10.92
CA PHE A 323 -8.51 -7.11 -9.79
C PHE A 323 -7.87 -6.63 -8.51
N ILE A 324 -8.66 -6.63 -7.44
CA ILE A 324 -8.24 -6.40 -6.08
C ILE A 324 -8.46 -7.66 -5.26
N THR A 325 -7.41 -8.13 -4.59
CA THR A 325 -7.48 -9.23 -3.64
C THR A 325 -7.28 -8.68 -2.25
N PHE A 326 -8.22 -8.90 -1.34
CA PHE A 326 -8.01 -8.58 0.06
C PHE A 326 -7.23 -9.72 0.73
N GLU A 327 -6.00 -9.43 1.15
CA GLU A 327 -5.07 -10.46 1.64
C GLU A 327 -5.26 -10.78 3.12
N ASP A 328 -6.00 -9.94 3.86
CA ASP A 328 -6.34 -10.18 5.26
C ASP A 328 -7.48 -9.27 5.74
N GLU A 329 -8.61 -9.86 6.15
CA GLU A 329 -9.76 -9.14 6.74
C GLU A 329 -9.73 -9.11 8.28
N ASP A 330 -8.61 -9.50 8.91
CA ASP A 330 -8.46 -9.51 10.37
C ASP A 330 -8.66 -8.12 10.99
N ALA A 331 -8.03 -7.10 10.42
CA ALA A 331 -8.10 -5.73 10.91
C ALA A 331 -9.32 -4.97 10.38
N PHE A 332 -9.50 -4.97 9.06
CA PHE A 332 -10.57 -4.24 8.38
C PHE A 332 -11.22 -5.12 7.33
N LYS A 333 -12.56 -5.05 7.28
CA LYS A 333 -13.35 -5.58 6.18
C LYS A 333 -13.75 -4.42 5.27
N ILE A 334 -13.46 -4.55 3.98
CA ILE A 334 -13.79 -3.53 2.98
C ILE A 334 -15.16 -3.87 2.37
N ASP A 335 -16.12 -2.97 2.51
CA ASP A 335 -17.49 -3.20 2.00
C ASP A 335 -17.62 -2.78 0.53
N ASN A 336 -17.00 -1.66 0.16
CA ASN A 336 -17.07 -1.13 -1.20
C ASN A 336 -15.88 -0.23 -1.55
N LEU A 337 -15.75 0.08 -2.83
CA LEU A 337 -14.92 1.16 -3.35
C LEU A 337 -15.77 2.39 -3.66
N ASP A 338 -15.14 3.56 -3.62
CA ASP A 338 -15.71 4.84 -4.06
C ASP A 338 -14.85 5.40 -5.21
N ILE A 339 -15.48 6.18 -6.08
CA ILE A 339 -14.81 6.87 -7.19
C ILE A 339 -14.97 8.38 -7.04
N THR A 340 -13.86 9.12 -7.20
CA THR A 340 -13.87 10.57 -7.33
C THR A 340 -13.37 10.98 -8.70
N VAL A 341 -14.22 11.67 -9.45
CA VAL A 341 -13.89 12.19 -10.77
C VAL A 341 -13.53 13.67 -10.65
N THR A 342 -12.34 14.03 -11.15
CA THR A 342 -11.85 15.40 -11.14
C THR A 342 -11.41 15.80 -12.54
N ASN A 343 -11.93 16.90 -13.06
CA ASN A 343 -11.38 17.53 -14.25
C ASN A 343 -10.08 18.25 -13.85
N ILE A 344 -8.96 17.77 -14.38
CA ILE A 344 -7.62 18.28 -14.09
C ILE A 344 -6.98 18.97 -15.30
N GLN A 345 -7.73 19.22 -16.38
CA GLN A 345 -7.18 19.72 -17.63
C GLN A 345 -6.36 21.00 -17.43
N GLU A 346 -6.88 21.98 -16.67
CA GLU A 346 -6.15 23.24 -16.43
C GLU A 346 -4.84 23.02 -15.64
N ASP A 347 -4.88 22.20 -14.59
CA ASP A 347 -3.70 21.90 -13.77
C ASP A 347 -2.64 21.13 -14.56
N PHE A 348 -3.09 20.15 -15.35
CA PHE A 348 -2.23 19.34 -16.20
C PHE A 348 -1.56 20.17 -17.30
N GLU A 349 -2.28 21.07 -17.98
CA GLU A 349 -1.66 21.95 -19.00
C GLU A 349 -0.67 22.93 -18.39
N LYS A 350 -0.93 23.48 -17.20
CA LYS A 350 0.05 24.31 -16.47
C LYS A 350 1.34 23.53 -16.20
N TYR A 351 1.21 22.31 -15.70
CA TYR A 351 2.36 21.44 -15.44
C TYR A 351 3.10 21.04 -16.73
N LYS A 352 2.36 20.73 -17.80
CA LYS A 352 2.94 20.39 -19.11
C LYS A 352 3.68 21.56 -19.74
N ASN A 353 3.13 22.77 -19.66
CA ASN A 353 3.80 23.99 -20.12
C ASN A 353 5.06 24.26 -19.29
N TYR A 354 5.01 24.02 -17.98
CA TYR A 354 6.20 24.07 -17.12
C TYR A 354 7.26 23.04 -17.54
N ALA A 355 6.88 21.77 -17.70
CA ALA A 355 7.79 20.71 -18.12
C ALA A 355 8.41 21.01 -19.50
N THR A 356 7.62 21.58 -20.40
CA THR A 356 8.10 22.09 -21.71
C THR A 356 9.10 23.22 -21.50
N ALA A 357 8.77 24.26 -20.74
CA ALA A 357 9.68 25.37 -20.46
C ALA A 357 11.02 24.88 -19.88
N MET A 358 10.99 23.99 -18.89
CA MET A 358 12.18 23.39 -18.29
C MET A 358 13.02 22.53 -19.25
N LYS A 359 12.40 21.93 -20.27
CA LYS A 359 13.08 21.11 -21.30
C LYS A 359 13.69 21.99 -22.41
N CYS A 360 13.10 23.16 -22.66
CA CYS A 360 13.35 23.94 -23.88
C CYS A 360 13.98 25.34 -23.63
N LEU A 361 13.99 25.87 -22.40
CA LEU A 361 14.50 27.21 -22.04
C LEU A 361 15.20 27.22 -20.64
N ASP A 362 16.25 28.04 -20.48
CA ASP A 362 16.93 28.36 -19.20
C ASP A 362 16.09 29.32 -18.32
N GLU A 363 14.79 29.06 -18.15
CA GLU A 363 13.89 29.95 -17.39
C GLU A 363 13.78 29.51 -15.93
N LYS A 364 14.86 29.77 -15.19
CA LYS A 364 14.82 29.88 -13.74
C LYS A 364 14.68 31.37 -13.39
N ASP A 365 13.83 31.70 -12.42
CA ASP A 365 13.96 33.01 -11.78
C ASP A 365 15.31 33.11 -11.05
N GLU A 366 15.63 34.31 -10.54
CA GLU A 366 16.91 34.60 -9.86
C GLU A 366 17.19 33.68 -8.65
N ASN A 367 16.18 32.94 -8.16
CA ASN A 367 16.24 32.01 -7.04
C ASN A 367 16.14 30.53 -7.45
N GLY A 368 16.14 30.20 -8.75
CA GLY A 368 15.98 28.81 -9.22
C GLY A 368 14.57 28.26 -9.07
N SER A 369 13.57 29.11 -8.83
CA SER A 369 12.16 28.76 -8.61
C SER A 369 11.31 29.01 -9.86
N VAL A 370 10.18 28.31 -9.90
CA VAL A 370 9.24 28.33 -11.02
C VAL A 370 8.43 29.63 -11.04
N SER A 371 8.20 30.20 -12.23
CA SER A 371 7.31 31.35 -12.41
C SER A 371 5.92 31.09 -11.79
N PRO A 372 5.30 32.08 -11.09
CA PRO A 372 4.00 31.92 -10.43
C PRO A 372 2.85 31.46 -11.33
N GLU A 373 2.96 31.65 -12.64
CA GLU A 373 1.95 31.26 -13.63
C GLU A 373 1.83 29.74 -13.85
N TYR A 374 2.86 28.98 -13.46
CA TYR A 374 2.87 27.52 -13.49
C TYR A 374 2.48 26.87 -12.16
N LYS A 375 2.01 27.66 -11.19
CA LYS A 375 1.52 27.11 -9.91
C LYS A 375 0.33 26.19 -10.16
N SER A 376 0.38 25.03 -9.51
CA SER A 376 -0.71 24.06 -9.54
C SER A 376 -2.03 24.69 -9.12
N VAL A 377 -3.10 24.31 -9.80
CA VAL A 377 -4.48 24.69 -9.47
C VAL A 377 -5.26 23.46 -9.05
N GLN A 378 -6.26 23.69 -8.19
CA GLN A 378 -7.15 22.62 -7.78
C GLN A 378 -8.06 22.22 -8.95
N GLY A 379 -8.07 20.93 -9.27
CA GLY A 379 -9.00 20.40 -10.26
C GLY A 379 -10.47 20.54 -9.83
N THR A 380 -11.37 20.49 -10.80
CA THR A 380 -12.81 20.66 -10.55
C THR A 380 -13.48 19.30 -10.39
N LYS A 381 -14.16 19.06 -9.25
CA LYS A 381 -14.91 17.81 -9.04
C LYS A 381 -16.08 17.71 -10.03
N VAL A 382 -16.13 16.57 -10.73
CA VAL A 382 -17.19 16.16 -11.65
C VAL A 382 -18.07 15.14 -10.93
N LEU A 383 -19.38 15.37 -10.92
CA LEU A 383 -20.34 14.47 -10.30
C LEU A 383 -21.06 13.66 -11.38
N ASP A 384 -21.53 12.48 -10.98
CA ASP A 384 -22.50 11.69 -11.74
C ASP A 384 -22.07 11.32 -13.18
N MET A 385 -20.76 11.19 -13.43
CA MET A 385 -20.23 10.77 -14.72
C MET A 385 -19.87 9.28 -14.75
N PHE A 386 -19.23 8.79 -13.68
CA PHE A 386 -18.82 7.40 -13.54
C PHE A 386 -19.28 6.83 -12.21
N LYS A 387 -19.44 5.50 -12.18
CA LYS A 387 -19.61 4.68 -10.98
C LYS A 387 -18.54 3.59 -10.97
N VAL A 388 -18.22 3.10 -9.78
CA VAL A 388 -17.32 1.97 -9.57
C VAL A 388 -18.08 0.83 -8.90
N SER A 389 -17.81 -0.39 -9.31
CA SER A 389 -18.32 -1.61 -8.66
C SER A 389 -17.20 -2.60 -8.40
N MET A 390 -17.47 -3.52 -7.48
CA MET A 390 -16.62 -4.67 -7.20
C MET A 390 -17.42 -5.94 -7.44
N ASN A 391 -16.96 -6.76 -8.38
CA ASN A 391 -17.62 -8.02 -8.73
C ASN A 391 -16.78 -9.18 -8.18
N GLU A 392 -17.32 -9.96 -7.25
CA GLU A 392 -16.58 -11.11 -6.69
C GLU A 392 -16.29 -12.13 -7.80
N THR A 393 -15.04 -12.57 -7.86
CA THR A 393 -14.61 -13.59 -8.81
C THR A 393 -14.91 -14.99 -8.26
N LYS A 394 -14.53 -16.03 -9.00
CA LYS A 394 -14.58 -17.42 -8.47
C LYS A 394 -13.59 -17.66 -7.33
N GLU A 395 -12.57 -16.82 -7.23
CA GLU A 395 -11.57 -16.85 -6.16
C GLU A 395 -12.07 -15.97 -5.00
N LYS A 396 -12.36 -16.60 -3.86
CA LYS A 396 -12.92 -15.92 -2.68
C LYS A 396 -12.01 -14.79 -2.23
N GLY A 397 -12.58 -13.62 -1.95
CA GLY A 397 -11.82 -12.44 -1.50
C GLY A 397 -11.10 -11.68 -2.62
N LYS A 398 -11.24 -12.14 -3.87
CA LYS A 398 -10.77 -11.44 -5.06
C LYS A 398 -11.94 -10.91 -5.86
N TYR A 399 -11.86 -9.63 -6.19
CA TYR A 399 -12.90 -8.87 -6.85
C TYR A 399 -12.34 -8.21 -8.11
N GLU A 400 -13.13 -8.16 -9.16
CA GLU A 400 -12.88 -7.30 -10.31
C GLU A 400 -13.40 -5.90 -9.99
N ILE A 401 -12.55 -4.89 -10.22
CA ILE A 401 -12.93 -3.48 -10.17
C ILE A 401 -13.43 -3.11 -11.56
N CYS A 402 -14.70 -2.72 -11.65
CA CYS A 402 -15.30 -2.23 -12.89
C CYS A 402 -15.63 -0.75 -12.75
N VAL A 403 -15.35 0.02 -13.80
CA VAL A 403 -15.81 1.41 -13.94
C VAL A 403 -16.82 1.44 -15.06
N ASP A 404 -17.96 2.09 -14.81
CA ASP A 404 -19.05 2.26 -15.76
C ASP A 404 -19.50 3.72 -15.80
N PHE A 405 -20.18 4.10 -16.89
CA PHE A 405 -20.94 5.35 -16.89
C PHE A 405 -22.00 5.32 -15.79
N SER A 406 -22.16 6.44 -15.09
CA SER A 406 -23.23 6.60 -14.11
C SER A 406 -24.59 6.55 -14.79
N ASP A 407 -25.61 6.01 -14.10
CA ASP A 407 -26.98 5.95 -14.63
C ASP A 407 -27.57 7.36 -14.85
N ASN A 408 -27.02 8.37 -14.17
CA ASN A 408 -27.38 9.77 -14.31
C ASN A 408 -26.61 10.49 -15.43
N PHE A 409 -25.60 9.84 -16.04
CA PHE A 409 -24.82 10.43 -17.11
C PHE A 409 -25.56 10.31 -18.45
N ASN A 410 -25.73 11.44 -19.12
CA ASN A 410 -26.45 11.53 -20.39
C ASN A 410 -25.54 11.80 -21.60
N GLY A 411 -24.22 11.70 -21.43
CA GLY A 411 -23.22 12.01 -22.46
C GLY A 411 -22.65 13.42 -22.37
N GLN A 412 -23.16 14.28 -21.48
CA GLN A 412 -22.70 15.66 -21.30
C GLN A 412 -22.54 16.02 -19.81
N ASN A 413 -21.58 16.89 -19.50
CA ASN A 413 -21.42 17.43 -18.16
C ASN A 413 -20.96 18.90 -18.25
N ALA A 414 -21.62 19.82 -17.54
CA ALA A 414 -21.31 21.25 -17.61
C ALA A 414 -19.89 21.63 -17.16
N LYS A 415 -19.17 20.71 -16.50
CA LYS A 415 -17.80 20.91 -16.00
C LYS A 415 -16.74 20.15 -16.82
N VAL A 416 -17.12 19.55 -17.95
CA VAL A 416 -16.24 18.74 -18.80
C VAL A 416 -16.49 19.11 -20.26
N ASN A 417 -15.43 19.49 -20.95
CA ASN A 417 -15.43 19.65 -22.41
C ASN A 417 -14.76 18.44 -23.07
N GLU A 418 -14.99 18.26 -24.36
CA GLU A 418 -14.18 17.33 -25.15
C GLU A 418 -12.70 17.77 -25.14
N GLY A 419 -11.80 16.80 -25.01
CA GLY A 419 -10.36 17.00 -24.83
C GLY A 419 -9.90 17.23 -23.39
N ASP A 420 -10.81 17.42 -22.43
CA ASP A 420 -10.43 17.59 -21.02
C ASP A 420 -9.84 16.30 -20.44
N MET A 421 -8.74 16.43 -19.69
CA MET A 421 -8.17 15.34 -18.89
C MET A 421 -8.97 15.15 -17.60
N LEU A 422 -9.62 13.99 -17.47
CA LEU A 422 -10.26 13.56 -16.24
C LEU A 422 -9.34 12.63 -15.45
N LYS A 423 -9.32 12.82 -14.13
CA LYS A 423 -8.69 11.94 -13.16
C LYS A 423 -9.78 11.23 -12.36
N LEU A 424 -9.80 9.90 -12.43
CA LEU A 424 -10.71 9.01 -11.73
C LEU A 424 -9.92 8.32 -10.63
N ASP A 425 -10.04 8.82 -9.40
CA ASP A 425 -9.42 8.20 -8.23
C ASP A 425 -10.39 7.17 -7.64
N ILE A 426 -10.01 5.90 -7.71
CA ILE A 426 -10.69 4.81 -7.02
C ILE A 426 -10.09 4.72 -5.62
N THR A 427 -10.95 4.76 -4.62
CA THR A 427 -10.58 4.78 -3.21
C THR A 427 -11.34 3.72 -2.43
N ILE A 428 -10.81 3.32 -1.28
CA ILE A 428 -11.54 2.50 -0.32
C ILE A 428 -12.75 3.29 0.20
N GLY A 429 -13.96 2.76 0.03
CA GLY A 429 -15.20 3.40 0.46
C GLY A 429 -15.52 3.09 1.92
N ASN A 430 -16.59 2.35 2.17
CA ASN A 430 -16.95 1.94 3.52
C ASN A 430 -16.09 0.79 4.02
N VAL A 431 -15.76 0.86 5.30
CA VAL A 431 -14.93 -0.10 6.00
C VAL A 431 -15.56 -0.44 7.33
N GLN A 432 -15.48 -1.71 7.68
CA GLN A 432 -15.86 -2.23 8.99
C GLN A 432 -14.60 -2.74 9.68
N LYS A 433 -14.67 -2.88 11.00
CA LYS A 433 -13.67 -3.68 11.72
C LYS A 433 -13.77 -5.12 11.26
N GLY A 434 -12.64 -5.81 11.26
CA GLY A 434 -12.59 -7.23 10.99
C GLY A 434 -13.32 -8.07 12.05
N ASN A 435 -13.08 -9.38 12.05
CA ASN A 435 -13.78 -10.30 12.93
C ASN A 435 -13.42 -10.09 14.41
N ILE A 436 -14.29 -9.38 15.15
CA ILE A 436 -14.10 -9.09 16.58
C ILE A 436 -13.98 -10.38 17.41
N GLN A 437 -14.73 -11.44 17.08
CA GLN A 437 -14.60 -12.71 17.80
C GLN A 437 -13.23 -13.35 17.58
N ASN A 438 -12.67 -13.22 16.37
CA ASN A 438 -11.29 -13.66 16.10
C ASN A 438 -10.30 -12.83 16.93
N MET A 439 -10.48 -11.51 17.04
CA MET A 439 -9.64 -10.66 17.89
C MET A 439 -9.71 -11.08 19.37
N GLU A 440 -10.91 -11.32 19.90
CA GLU A 440 -11.08 -11.80 21.28
C GLU A 440 -10.34 -13.12 21.48
N ASN A 441 -10.54 -14.10 20.59
CA ASN A 441 -9.87 -15.40 20.69
C ASN A 441 -8.33 -15.31 20.63
N ASN A 442 -7.78 -14.27 19.99
CA ASN A 442 -6.34 -14.08 19.88
C ASN A 442 -5.74 -13.28 21.05
N PHE A 443 -6.48 -12.35 21.65
CA PHE A 443 -5.90 -11.33 22.53
C PHE A 443 -6.47 -11.29 23.94
N VAL A 444 -7.36 -12.22 24.27
CA VAL A 444 -8.04 -12.27 25.56
C VAL A 444 -7.78 -13.61 26.25
N TRP A 445 -7.49 -13.56 27.54
CA TRP A 445 -7.40 -14.74 28.40
C TRP A 445 -7.81 -14.42 29.85
N ASN A 446 -8.13 -15.46 30.61
CA ASN A 446 -8.52 -15.34 32.01
C ASN A 446 -7.29 -15.41 32.92
N ASP A 447 -7.13 -14.44 33.81
CA ASP A 447 -6.29 -14.55 34.99
C ASP A 447 -7.15 -14.98 36.21
N VAL A 448 -6.53 -15.16 37.38
CA VAL A 448 -7.20 -15.69 38.60
C VAL A 448 -8.39 -14.85 39.01
N ASP A 449 -8.23 -13.52 38.95
CA ASP A 449 -9.16 -12.57 39.52
C ASP A 449 -9.74 -11.58 38.48
N ASP A 450 -9.23 -11.58 37.25
CA ASP A 450 -9.69 -10.70 36.17
C ASP A 450 -9.43 -11.30 34.79
N LYS A 451 -9.97 -10.67 33.76
CA LYS A 451 -9.77 -11.00 32.35
C LYS A 451 -8.73 -10.03 31.77
N ASN A 452 -7.65 -10.55 31.19
CA ASN A 452 -6.68 -9.72 30.48
C ASN A 452 -7.20 -9.42 29.07
N GLU A 453 -7.42 -8.13 28.79
CA GLU A 453 -7.91 -7.59 27.53
C GLU A 453 -6.99 -6.47 27.00
N ALA A 454 -5.81 -6.27 27.57
CA ALA A 454 -4.98 -5.09 27.28
C ALA A 454 -4.60 -4.97 25.80
N ILE A 455 -4.16 -6.08 25.20
CA ILE A 455 -3.81 -6.14 23.77
C ILE A 455 -5.07 -6.07 22.90
N PHE A 456 -6.16 -6.72 23.30
CA PHE A 456 -7.45 -6.61 22.60
C PHE A 456 -7.91 -5.15 22.52
N GLN A 457 -7.90 -4.43 23.64
CA GLN A 457 -8.25 -3.01 23.70
C GLN A 457 -7.25 -2.14 22.90
N SER A 458 -5.96 -2.49 22.90
CA SER A 458 -4.94 -1.80 22.11
C SER A 458 -5.18 -1.94 20.60
N VAL A 459 -5.51 -3.15 20.13
CA VAL A 459 -5.87 -3.42 18.72
C VAL A 459 -7.16 -2.70 18.38
N LEU A 460 -8.23 -2.90 19.16
CA LEU A 460 -9.54 -2.31 18.91
C LEU A 460 -9.48 -0.78 18.81
N ASN A 461 -8.82 -0.14 19.77
CA ASN A 461 -8.66 1.31 19.78
C ASN A 461 -7.74 1.83 18.66
N THR A 462 -6.84 1.00 18.14
CA THR A 462 -6.03 1.34 16.96
C THR A 462 -6.89 1.33 15.70
N LEU A 463 -7.79 0.36 15.57
CA LEU A 463 -8.74 0.27 14.45
C LEU A 463 -9.76 1.42 14.46
N ASP A 464 -10.05 2.00 15.62
CA ASP A 464 -10.90 3.20 15.78
C ASP A 464 -10.20 4.53 15.45
N ASP A 465 -8.88 4.55 15.25
CA ASP A 465 -8.18 5.77 14.82
C ASP A 465 -8.48 6.04 13.34
N THR A 466 -9.13 7.18 13.05
CA THR A 466 -9.46 7.61 11.69
C THR A 466 -8.23 7.79 10.80
N ASN A 467 -7.05 8.01 11.38
CA ASN A 467 -5.78 8.11 10.65
C ASN A 467 -5.19 6.74 10.30
N ILE A 468 -5.70 5.66 10.90
CA ILE A 468 -5.30 4.28 10.60
C ILE A 468 -6.27 3.65 9.61
N SER A 469 -7.56 3.95 9.74
CA SER A 469 -8.60 3.45 8.84
C SER A 469 -8.18 3.56 7.36
N PRO A 470 -8.38 2.50 6.55
CA PRO A 470 -8.07 2.56 5.13
C PRO A 470 -9.11 3.34 4.32
N LYS A 471 -10.21 3.79 4.93
CA LYS A 471 -11.24 4.59 4.26
C LYS A 471 -10.65 5.84 3.59
N GLY A 472 -11.00 6.04 2.33
CA GLY A 472 -10.51 7.13 1.48
C GLY A 472 -9.08 6.95 0.96
N LYS A 473 -8.39 5.85 1.27
CA LYS A 473 -7.08 5.57 0.68
C LYS A 473 -7.22 5.29 -0.82
N LEU A 474 -6.32 5.85 -1.62
CA LEU A 474 -6.23 5.63 -3.05
C LEU A 474 -5.86 4.16 -3.33
N VAL A 475 -6.68 3.51 -4.15
CA VAL A 475 -6.46 2.16 -4.68
C VAL A 475 -5.81 2.26 -6.05
N TYR A 476 -6.41 3.03 -6.96
CA TYR A 476 -5.97 3.14 -8.35
C TYR A 476 -6.40 4.47 -8.96
N THR A 477 -5.67 4.96 -9.95
CA THR A 477 -6.01 6.18 -10.72
C THR A 477 -6.15 5.87 -12.20
N TYR A 478 -7.28 6.22 -12.79
CA TYR A 478 -7.42 6.29 -14.24
C TYR A 478 -7.38 7.74 -14.71
N TYR A 479 -6.53 8.05 -15.67
CA TYR A 479 -6.61 9.27 -16.45
C TYR A 479 -7.35 8.96 -17.74
N VAL A 480 -8.40 9.73 -18.04
CA VAL A 480 -9.21 9.48 -19.24
C VAL A 480 -9.44 10.80 -19.96
N ARG A 481 -9.29 10.77 -21.28
CA ARG A 481 -9.55 11.91 -22.16
C ARG A 481 -10.34 11.43 -23.37
N ALA A 482 -11.48 12.05 -23.63
CA ALA A 482 -12.29 11.86 -24.83
C ALA A 482 -12.01 13.00 -25.84
N TYR A 483 -12.15 12.76 -27.14
CA TYR A 483 -11.84 13.71 -28.21
C TYR A 483 -13.01 13.96 -29.16
#